data_AF-A0A661NYR4-F1
#
_entry.id   AF-A0A661NYR4-F1
#
_cell.length_a   1.000
_cell.length_b   1.000
_cell.length_c   1.000
_cell.angle_alpha   90.00
_cell.angle_beta   90.00
_cell.angle_gamma   90.00
#
_symmetry.space_group_name_H-M   'P 1'
#
loop_
_entity.id
_entity.type
_entity.pdbx_description
1 polymer ?
#
loop_
_entity_poly.entity_id
_entity_poly.type
_entity_poly.pdbx_seq_one_letter_code
_entity_poly.pdbx_strand_id
1 'polypeptide(L)'
;IVRGYLSGSGWKEYQQRGSLCSIPLPTGLVQSDKLPETLFTPSTKAELGEHDENISFEQTVDLCGLETAEQVKEISIKIYERARDLADKKGLIIADTKFEFGLFDGQLLWIDEALTPDSSRFWPKDQYHPGSAQPSFDKQFLRDYLETLDWGKQAPAPELPEEIVRKTGEKYLEALKRLTA
;
A
#
# COMPACT_ATOMS: atom_id res chain seq x y z
N ILE A 1 2.59 5.73 -4.64
CA ILE A 1 2.26 4.34 -4.24
C ILE A 1 2.33 3.45 -5.48
N VAL A 2 2.66 2.17 -5.34
CA VAL A 2 2.65 1.19 -6.44
C VAL A 2 1.74 0.02 -6.06
N ARG A 3 0.94 -0.47 -7.00
CA ARG A 3 -0.07 -1.51 -6.78
C ARG A 3 0.06 -2.62 -7.82
N GLY A 4 0.04 -3.87 -7.37
CA GLY A 4 -0.17 -5.04 -8.23
C GLY A 4 -1.52 -5.71 -8.00
N TYR A 5 -2.25 -5.30 -6.96
CA TYR A 5 -3.56 -5.82 -6.61
C TYR A 5 -4.52 -4.67 -6.25
N LEU A 6 -5.80 -4.87 -6.55
CA LEU A 6 -6.85 -3.87 -6.36
C LEU A 6 -7.45 -3.97 -4.95
N SER A 7 -6.95 -3.17 -4.01
CA SER A 7 -7.44 -3.17 -2.62
C SER A 7 -7.40 -1.78 -1.99
N GLY A 8 -7.90 -1.66 -0.75
CA GLY A 8 -7.89 -0.42 0.02
C GLY A 8 -8.58 0.76 -0.68
N SER A 9 -7.92 1.93 -0.68
CA SER A 9 -8.45 3.13 -1.36
C SER A 9 -8.59 2.95 -2.87
N GLY A 10 -7.71 2.15 -3.50
CA GLY A 10 -7.80 1.85 -4.93
C GLY A 10 -9.08 1.07 -5.30
N TRP A 11 -9.47 0.10 -4.47
CA TRP A 11 -10.72 -0.62 -4.64
C TRP A 11 -11.93 0.31 -4.51
N LYS A 12 -11.94 1.19 -3.50
CA LYS A 12 -13.03 2.16 -3.29
C LYS A 12 -13.19 3.11 -4.48
N GLU A 13 -12.09 3.61 -5.04
CA GLU A 13 -12.11 4.48 -6.21
C GLU A 13 -12.63 3.73 -7.45
N TYR A 14 -12.16 2.50 -7.69
CA TYR A 14 -12.62 1.67 -8.80
C TYR A 14 -14.12 1.39 -8.72
N GLN A 15 -14.66 1.09 -7.54
CA GLN A 15 -16.10 0.89 -7.36
C GLN A 15 -16.93 2.13 -7.73
N GLN A 16 -16.38 3.34 -7.53
CA GLN A 16 -17.08 4.59 -7.80
C GLN A 16 -16.92 5.04 -9.26
N ARG A 17 -15.75 4.84 -9.86
CA ARG A 17 -15.37 5.47 -11.14
C ARG A 17 -14.89 4.50 -12.23
N GLY A 18 -14.64 3.24 -11.88
CA GLY A 18 -14.02 2.27 -12.80
C GLY A 18 -12.55 2.58 -13.12
N SER A 19 -11.92 3.47 -12.36
CA SER A 19 -10.56 3.95 -12.58
C SER A 19 -9.78 4.01 -11.27
N LEU A 20 -8.47 4.21 -11.38
CA LEU A 20 -7.58 4.44 -10.25
C LEU A 20 -6.52 5.47 -10.64
N CYS A 21 -6.42 6.61 -9.95
CA CYS A 21 -5.52 7.72 -10.31
C CYS A 21 -5.71 8.16 -11.79
N SER A 22 -6.97 8.26 -12.24
CA SER A 22 -7.35 8.55 -13.62
C SER A 22 -6.98 7.48 -14.66
N ILE A 23 -6.45 6.33 -14.23
CA ILE A 23 -6.15 5.19 -15.10
C ILE A 23 -7.42 4.30 -15.18
N PRO A 24 -8.06 4.15 -16.35
CA PRO A 24 -9.22 3.28 -16.50
C PRO A 24 -8.81 1.82 -16.31
N LEU A 25 -9.59 1.07 -15.56
CA LEU A 25 -9.37 -0.36 -15.33
C LEU A 25 -10.40 -1.21 -16.06
N PRO A 26 -10.08 -2.48 -16.40
CA PRO A 26 -11.05 -3.40 -16.97
C PRO A 26 -12.34 -3.49 -16.12
N THR A 27 -13.47 -3.71 -16.76
CA THR A 27 -14.74 -3.95 -16.05
C THR A 27 -14.75 -5.34 -15.41
N GLY A 28 -15.54 -5.50 -14.34
CA GLY A 28 -15.75 -6.80 -13.70
C GLY A 28 -14.63 -7.22 -12.73
N LEU A 29 -13.67 -6.35 -12.41
CA LEU A 29 -12.72 -6.62 -11.34
C LEU A 29 -13.45 -6.67 -10.00
N VAL A 30 -13.00 -7.57 -9.14
CA VAL A 30 -13.49 -7.74 -7.77
C VAL A 30 -12.41 -7.35 -6.75
N GLN A 31 -12.81 -7.21 -5.49
CA GLN A 31 -11.89 -6.82 -4.43
C GLN A 31 -10.70 -7.79 -4.36
N SER A 32 -9.50 -7.23 -4.24
CA SER A 32 -8.23 -7.96 -4.14
C SER A 32 -7.83 -8.72 -5.41
N ASP A 33 -8.44 -8.43 -6.57
CA ASP A 33 -7.96 -8.94 -7.85
C ASP A 33 -6.52 -8.49 -8.14
N LYS A 34 -5.76 -9.36 -8.79
CA LYS A 34 -4.47 -9.00 -9.37
C LYS A 34 -4.72 -8.08 -10.58
N LEU A 35 -4.03 -6.95 -10.61
CA LEU A 35 -4.11 -6.01 -11.72
C LEU A 35 -3.43 -6.61 -12.97
N PRO A 36 -3.89 -6.27 -14.19
CA PRO A 36 -3.28 -6.74 -15.44
C PRO A 36 -1.80 -6.31 -15.55
N GLU A 37 -1.49 -5.14 -15.01
CA GLU A 37 -0.15 -4.57 -14.94
C GLU A 37 0.07 -3.90 -13.58
N THR A 38 1.34 -3.71 -13.23
CA THR A 38 1.73 -2.94 -12.05
C THR A 38 1.44 -1.46 -12.28
N LEU A 39 0.64 -0.85 -11.41
CA LEU A 39 0.25 0.55 -11.54
C LEU A 39 1.03 1.45 -10.59
N PHE A 40 1.52 2.57 -11.12
CA PHE A 40 1.99 3.70 -10.33
C PHE A 40 0.81 4.62 -10.03
N THR A 41 0.52 4.82 -8.75
CA THR A 41 -0.70 5.47 -8.26
C THR A 41 -0.27 6.52 -7.24
N PRO A 42 0.15 7.72 -7.69
CA PRO A 42 0.71 8.72 -6.79
C PRO A 42 -0.36 9.32 -5.89
N SER A 43 0.06 9.82 -4.74
CA SER A 43 -0.78 10.60 -3.85
C SER A 43 0.01 11.82 -3.36
N THR A 44 -0.70 12.89 -3.01
CA THR A 44 -0.10 14.00 -2.26
C THR A 44 0.31 13.54 -0.86
N LYS A 45 1.24 14.27 -0.26
CA LYS A 45 1.58 14.17 1.17
C LYS A 45 0.88 15.32 1.87
N ALA A 46 -0.26 15.04 2.48
CA ALA A 46 -1.03 16.09 3.14
C ALA A 46 -0.37 16.53 4.46
N GLU A 47 -0.71 17.74 4.95
CA GLU A 47 -0.25 18.18 6.27
C GLU A 47 -0.81 17.30 7.40
N LEU A 48 -0.20 17.38 8.59
CA LEU A 48 -0.62 16.65 9.78
C LEU A 48 -2.10 16.95 10.12
N GLY A 49 -2.98 15.97 9.85
CA GLY A 49 -4.42 16.07 10.12
C GLY A 49 -5.29 15.95 8.86
N GLU A 50 -4.70 15.99 7.67
CA GLU A 50 -5.39 15.78 6.39
C GLU A 50 -5.10 14.40 5.80
N HIS A 51 -5.91 13.98 4.82
CA HIS A 51 -5.75 12.69 4.15
C HIS A 51 -4.98 12.86 2.83
N ASP A 52 -4.04 11.96 2.57
CA ASP A 52 -3.38 11.86 1.27
C ASP A 52 -4.42 11.68 0.15
N GLU A 53 -4.34 12.52 -0.87
CA GLU A 53 -5.25 12.46 -2.02
C GLU A 53 -4.56 11.77 -3.19
N ASN A 54 -5.23 10.80 -3.82
CA ASN A 54 -4.75 10.20 -5.06
C ASN A 54 -4.71 11.28 -6.16
N ILE A 55 -3.57 11.39 -6.84
CA ILE A 55 -3.38 12.32 -7.96
C ILE A 55 -3.06 11.56 -9.25
N SER A 56 -3.23 12.23 -10.39
CA SER A 56 -2.84 11.70 -11.68
C SER A 56 -1.33 11.80 -11.91
N PHE A 57 -0.82 11.14 -12.95
CA PHE A 57 0.58 11.27 -13.34
C PHE A 57 0.89 12.68 -13.83
N GLU A 58 -0.03 13.32 -14.55
CA GLU A 58 0.09 14.71 -15.01
C GLU A 58 0.25 15.67 -13.83
N GLN A 59 -0.56 15.50 -12.77
CA GLN A 59 -0.40 16.29 -11.55
C GLN A 59 0.95 16.03 -10.86
N THR A 60 1.48 14.81 -10.95
CA THR A 60 2.82 14.50 -10.44
C THR A 60 3.90 15.23 -11.24
N VAL A 61 3.75 15.29 -12.57
CA VAL A 61 4.62 16.06 -13.47
C VAL A 61 4.58 17.55 -13.13
N ASP A 62 3.41 18.11 -12.86
CA ASP A 62 3.26 19.51 -12.47
C ASP A 62 3.99 19.84 -11.15
N LEU A 63 4.07 18.86 -10.23
CA LEU A 63 4.69 19.03 -8.91
C LEU A 63 6.23 18.93 -8.94
N CYS A 64 6.81 18.06 -9.76
CA CYS A 64 8.24 17.73 -9.69
C CYS A 64 8.99 17.74 -11.03
N GLY A 65 8.30 18.06 -12.13
CA GLY A 65 8.83 18.00 -13.49
C GLY A 65 8.77 16.61 -14.11
N LEU A 66 8.72 16.57 -15.45
CA LEU A 66 8.54 15.34 -16.22
C LEU A 66 9.64 14.31 -15.96
N GLU A 67 10.90 14.74 -16.03
CA GLU A 67 12.06 13.87 -15.84
C GLU A 67 12.03 13.17 -14.47
N THR A 68 11.81 13.93 -13.40
CA THR A 68 11.69 13.38 -12.04
C THR A 68 10.50 12.44 -11.92
N ALA A 69 9.33 12.81 -12.45
CA ALA A 69 8.12 12.02 -12.36
C ALA A 69 8.27 10.66 -13.07
N GLU A 70 8.90 10.64 -14.26
CA GLU A 70 9.21 9.41 -14.98
C GLU A 70 10.21 8.53 -14.22
N GLN A 71 11.28 9.11 -13.68
CA GLN A 71 12.26 8.38 -12.88
C GLN A 71 11.61 7.75 -11.63
N VAL A 72 10.82 8.51 -10.88
CA VAL A 72 10.10 8.03 -9.70
C VAL A 72 9.17 6.88 -10.07
N LYS A 73 8.37 7.03 -11.14
CA LYS A 73 7.46 5.98 -11.63
C LYS A 73 8.22 4.71 -11.99
N GLU A 74 9.25 4.82 -12.81
CA GLU A 74 10.04 3.68 -13.30
C GLU A 74 10.73 2.94 -12.15
N ILE A 75 11.43 3.67 -11.27
CA ILE A 75 12.16 3.09 -10.14
C ILE A 75 11.19 2.45 -9.15
N SER A 76 10.08 3.11 -8.82
CA SER A 76 9.07 2.56 -7.90
C SER A 76 8.50 1.23 -8.41
N ILE A 77 8.15 1.17 -9.70
CA ILE A 77 7.63 -0.06 -10.32
C ILE A 77 8.69 -1.16 -10.29
N LYS A 78 9.93 -0.87 -10.70
CA LYS A 78 11.03 -1.85 -10.70
C LYS A 78 11.32 -2.42 -9.31
N ILE A 79 11.36 -1.57 -8.28
CA ILE A 79 11.58 -2.01 -6.90
C ILE A 79 10.41 -2.87 -6.43
N TYR A 80 9.17 -2.42 -6.65
CA TYR A 80 7.98 -3.17 -6.27
C TYR A 80 7.92 -4.55 -6.93
N GLU A 81 8.12 -4.64 -8.24
CA GLU A 81 8.05 -5.91 -8.97
C GLU A 81 9.12 -6.90 -8.50
N ARG A 82 10.34 -6.42 -8.30
CA ARG A 82 11.41 -7.24 -7.73
C ARG A 82 11.05 -7.75 -6.33
N ALA A 83 10.53 -6.88 -5.47
CA ALA A 83 10.15 -7.25 -4.11
C ALA A 83 8.96 -8.22 -4.09
N ARG A 84 7.93 -7.97 -4.91
CA ARG A 84 6.78 -8.84 -5.11
C ARG A 84 7.22 -10.25 -5.51
N ASP A 85 8.12 -10.36 -6.50
CA ASP A 85 8.58 -11.65 -7.00
C ASP A 85 9.45 -12.42 -5.98
N LEU A 86 10.17 -11.71 -5.13
CA LEU A 86 10.91 -12.31 -4.01
C LEU A 86 9.96 -12.79 -2.90
N ALA A 87 8.99 -11.97 -2.51
CA ALA A 87 8.00 -12.30 -1.50
C ALA A 87 7.09 -13.48 -1.95
N ASP A 88 6.73 -13.53 -3.23
CA ASP A 88 5.89 -14.59 -3.79
C ASP A 88 6.52 -15.98 -3.60
N LYS A 89 7.85 -16.07 -3.79
CA LYS A 89 8.65 -17.28 -3.55
C LYS A 89 8.71 -17.68 -2.07
N LYS A 90 8.42 -16.74 -1.16
CA LYS A 90 8.37 -16.94 0.30
C LYS A 90 6.94 -17.12 0.82
N GLY A 91 5.96 -17.29 -0.07
CA GLY A 91 4.56 -17.50 0.30
C GLY A 91 3.85 -16.22 0.76
N LEU A 92 4.32 -15.06 0.33
CA LEU A 92 3.74 -13.76 0.64
C LEU A 92 3.39 -13.00 -0.63
N ILE A 93 2.24 -12.32 -0.63
CA ILE A 93 1.83 -11.38 -1.67
C ILE A 93 2.03 -9.96 -1.14
N ILE A 94 2.72 -9.12 -1.92
CA ILE A 94 2.76 -7.67 -1.68
C ILE A 94 1.71 -7.03 -2.57
N ALA A 95 0.57 -6.66 -2.00
CA ALA A 95 -0.56 -6.15 -2.76
C ALA A 95 -0.27 -4.74 -3.32
N ASP A 96 0.26 -3.88 -2.46
CA ASP A 96 0.71 -2.53 -2.78
C ASP A 96 1.76 -2.05 -1.77
N THR A 97 2.48 -0.99 -2.13
CA THR A 97 3.46 -0.34 -1.24
C THR A 97 3.56 1.16 -1.50
N LYS A 98 3.85 1.93 -0.44
CA LYS A 98 4.29 3.32 -0.52
C LYS A 98 5.82 3.36 -0.55
N PHE A 99 6.37 4.24 -1.38
CA PHE A 99 7.77 4.66 -1.35
C PHE A 99 7.78 6.17 -1.19
N GLU A 100 8.80 6.70 -0.53
CA GLU A 100 9.12 8.13 -0.54
C GLU A 100 10.49 8.34 -1.17
N PHE A 101 10.60 9.41 -1.96
CA PHE A 101 11.84 9.80 -2.60
C PHE A 101 12.15 11.25 -2.24
N GLY A 102 13.42 11.52 -2.00
CA GLY A 102 13.97 12.86 -1.85
C GLY A 102 14.84 13.22 -3.05
N LEU A 103 15.04 14.52 -3.26
CA LEU A 103 16.05 15.03 -4.19
C LEU A 103 17.19 15.64 -3.40
N PHE A 104 18.42 15.22 -3.69
CA PHE A 104 19.63 15.81 -3.13
C PHE A 104 20.64 16.01 -4.25
N ASP A 105 21.08 17.25 -4.46
CA ASP A 105 21.97 17.66 -5.57
C ASP A 105 21.52 17.15 -6.95
N GLY A 106 20.21 17.18 -7.22
CA GLY A 106 19.62 16.72 -8.46
C GLY A 106 19.53 15.19 -8.62
N GLN A 107 19.95 14.43 -7.61
CA GLN A 107 19.84 12.97 -7.59
C GLN A 107 18.60 12.52 -6.82
N LEU A 108 17.86 11.59 -7.41
CA LEU A 108 16.73 10.94 -6.77
C LEU A 108 17.23 9.89 -5.76
N LEU A 109 16.88 10.09 -4.50
CA LEU A 109 17.20 9.19 -3.40
C LEU A 109 15.95 8.52 -2.88
N TRP A 110 15.98 7.20 -2.74
CA TRP A 110 14.98 6.50 -1.93
C TRP A 110 15.25 6.81 -0.45
N ILE A 111 14.24 7.35 0.23
CA ILE A 111 14.23 7.69 1.66
C ILE A 111 13.13 6.88 2.40
N ASP A 112 12.85 7.23 3.66
CA ASP A 112 11.81 6.58 4.48
C ASP A 112 12.02 5.05 4.62
N GLU A 113 11.07 4.35 5.23
CA GLU A 113 10.98 2.91 5.11
C GLU A 113 10.37 2.50 3.75
N ALA A 114 10.61 1.25 3.33
CA ALA A 114 9.71 0.62 2.37
C ALA A 114 9.70 -0.89 2.51
N LEU A 115 8.64 -1.50 1.95
CA LEU A 115 8.44 -2.95 1.97
C LEU A 115 8.37 -3.50 3.40
N THR A 116 7.87 -2.67 4.31
CA THR A 116 7.52 -3.01 5.70
C THR A 116 6.01 -3.21 5.81
N PRO A 117 5.50 -3.90 6.83
CA PRO A 117 4.05 -4.01 7.01
C PRO A 117 3.35 -2.68 7.31
N ASP A 118 4.09 -1.62 7.60
CA ASP A 118 3.53 -0.27 7.76
C ASP A 118 3.35 0.45 6.41
N SER A 119 4.31 0.26 5.51
CA SER A 119 4.36 0.89 4.18
C SER A 119 3.71 0.03 3.08
N SER A 120 3.45 -1.25 3.35
CA SER A 120 2.94 -2.22 2.36
C SER A 120 1.88 -3.15 2.93
N ARG A 121 0.98 -3.62 2.05
CA ARG A 121 0.02 -4.68 2.38
C ARG A 121 0.58 -6.05 2.04
N PHE A 122 0.80 -6.87 3.08
CA PHE A 122 1.30 -8.23 2.95
C PHE A 122 0.20 -9.26 3.20
N TRP A 123 -0.06 -10.12 2.23
CA TRP A 123 -1.05 -11.19 2.36
C TRP A 123 -0.38 -12.58 2.37
N PRO A 124 -0.87 -13.53 3.17
CA PRO A 124 -0.48 -14.93 3.08
C PRO A 124 -0.96 -15.52 1.75
N LYS A 125 -0.03 -15.97 0.91
CA LYS A 125 -0.34 -16.50 -0.43
C LYS A 125 -1.25 -17.73 -0.36
N ASP A 126 -1.11 -18.53 0.68
CA ASP A 126 -1.90 -19.74 0.95
C ASP A 126 -3.37 -19.46 1.30
N GLN A 127 -3.71 -18.22 1.67
CA GLN A 127 -5.07 -17.82 2.03
C GLN A 127 -5.64 -16.78 1.07
N TYR A 128 -4.92 -16.44 -0.01
CA TYR A 128 -5.35 -15.44 -0.96
C TYR A 128 -6.52 -15.93 -1.81
N HIS A 129 -7.62 -15.16 -1.81
CA HIS A 129 -8.76 -15.40 -2.69
C HIS A 129 -9.40 -14.08 -3.15
N PRO A 130 -9.44 -13.80 -4.46
CA PRO A 130 -10.14 -12.63 -4.97
C PRO A 130 -11.63 -12.64 -4.61
N GLY A 131 -12.24 -11.44 -4.58
CA GLY A 131 -13.64 -11.24 -4.27
C GLY A 131 -13.92 -10.80 -2.83
N SER A 132 -12.89 -10.63 -1.99
CA SER A 132 -13.07 -10.15 -0.61
C SER A 132 -11.83 -9.48 -0.03
N ALA A 133 -11.96 -8.97 1.19
CA ALA A 133 -10.81 -8.51 1.98
C ALA A 133 -9.89 -9.70 2.33
N GLN A 134 -8.58 -9.48 2.28
CA GLN A 134 -7.60 -10.53 2.56
C GLN A 134 -7.13 -10.45 4.01
N PRO A 135 -6.78 -11.59 4.63
CA PRO A 135 -5.95 -11.58 5.84
C PRO A 135 -4.66 -10.80 5.55
N SER A 136 -4.24 -9.95 6.49
CA SER A 136 -3.03 -9.16 6.33
C SER A 136 -2.05 -9.35 7.49
N PHE A 137 -0.76 -9.25 7.19
CA PHE A 137 0.31 -9.18 8.19
C PHE A 137 0.59 -7.75 8.67
N ASP A 138 -0.22 -6.78 8.24
CA ASP A 138 -0.10 -5.37 8.57
C ASP A 138 -1.06 -4.94 9.70
N LYS A 139 -1.26 -3.62 9.80
CA LYS A 139 -2.16 -2.93 10.74
C LYS A 139 -3.62 -3.39 10.66
N GLN A 140 -4.03 -4.26 9.74
CA GLN A 140 -5.42 -4.68 9.60
C GLN A 140 -5.99 -5.31 10.87
N PHE A 141 -5.21 -6.12 11.61
CA PHE A 141 -5.67 -6.68 12.89
C PHE A 141 -5.99 -5.60 13.94
N LEU A 142 -5.14 -4.57 14.02
CA LEU A 142 -5.37 -3.41 14.88
C LEU A 142 -6.57 -2.59 14.39
N ARG A 143 -6.71 -2.39 13.07
CA ARG A 143 -7.83 -1.65 12.47
C ARG A 143 -9.15 -2.36 12.76
N ASP A 144 -9.22 -3.67 12.54
CA ASP A 144 -10.41 -4.46 12.80
C ASP A 144 -10.83 -4.36 14.28
N TYR A 145 -9.87 -4.41 15.21
CA TYR A 145 -10.14 -4.16 16.63
C TYR A 145 -10.69 -2.74 16.86
N LEU A 146 -10.06 -1.71 16.30
CA LEU A 146 -10.50 -0.32 16.47
C LEU A 146 -11.90 -0.06 15.89
N GLU A 147 -12.29 -0.74 14.80
CA GLU A 147 -13.65 -0.65 14.25
C GLU A 147 -14.71 -1.28 15.16
N THR A 148 -14.32 -2.12 16.14
CA THR A 148 -15.26 -2.63 17.16
C THR A 148 -15.55 -1.63 18.30
N LEU A 149 -14.77 -0.54 18.37
CA LEU A 149 -14.88 0.45 19.44
C LEU A 149 -15.76 1.63 19.00
N ASP A 150 -16.57 2.14 19.91
CA ASP A 150 -17.32 3.39 19.72
C ASP A 150 -16.44 4.61 20.02
N TRP A 151 -15.32 4.72 19.29
CA TRP A 151 -14.31 5.75 19.50
C TRP A 151 -14.51 6.98 18.59
N GLY A 152 -15.27 6.84 17.50
CA GLY A 152 -15.50 7.94 16.54
C GLY A 152 -14.25 8.38 15.76
N LYS A 153 -13.11 7.68 15.91
CA LYS A 153 -11.85 7.94 15.19
C LYS A 153 -11.27 9.34 15.46
N GLN A 154 -11.52 9.90 16.64
CA GLN A 154 -11.04 11.23 17.05
C GLN A 154 -10.10 11.14 18.24
N ALA A 155 -9.02 11.91 18.23
CA ALA A 155 -8.08 11.94 19.35
C ALA A 155 -8.76 12.36 20.67
N PRO A 156 -8.37 11.79 21.83
CA PRO A 156 -7.30 10.79 22.00
C PRO A 156 -7.73 9.36 21.61
N ALA A 157 -6.77 8.56 21.13
CA ALA A 157 -7.00 7.15 20.84
C ALA A 157 -7.24 6.33 22.12
N PRO A 158 -8.06 5.27 22.08
CA PRO A 158 -8.30 4.41 23.24
C PRO A 158 -7.04 3.60 23.57
N GLU A 159 -6.89 3.22 24.84
CA GLU A 159 -5.85 2.27 25.23
C GLU A 159 -6.10 0.90 24.58
N LEU A 160 -5.02 0.27 24.13
CA LEU A 160 -5.08 -1.03 23.48
C LEU A 160 -4.85 -2.14 24.52
N PRO A 161 -5.70 -3.17 24.59
CA PRO A 161 -5.45 -4.35 25.41
C PRO A 161 -4.12 -5.00 25.05
N GLU A 162 -3.40 -5.53 26.04
CA GLU A 162 -2.09 -6.18 25.85
C GLU A 162 -2.13 -7.29 24.79
N GLU A 163 -3.23 -8.03 24.72
CA GLU A 163 -3.42 -9.08 23.73
C GLU A 163 -3.40 -8.54 22.29
N ILE A 164 -4.01 -7.37 22.06
CA ILE A 164 -4.04 -6.73 20.74
C ILE A 164 -2.64 -6.27 20.35
N VAL A 165 -1.90 -5.68 21.29
CA VAL A 165 -0.50 -5.26 21.08
C VAL A 165 0.38 -6.47 20.75
N ARG A 166 0.29 -7.54 21.55
CA ARG A 166 1.08 -8.77 21.35
C ARG A 166 0.78 -9.43 20.01
N LYS A 167 -0.50 -9.64 19.68
CA LYS A 167 -0.91 -10.27 18.41
C LYS A 167 -0.50 -9.44 17.19
N THR A 168 -0.58 -8.11 17.29
CA THR A 168 -0.07 -7.21 16.23
C THR A 168 1.43 -7.41 16.05
N GLY A 169 2.22 -7.40 17.12
CA GLY A 169 3.67 -7.63 17.05
C GLY A 169 4.04 -9.01 16.48
N GLU A 170 3.30 -10.05 16.83
CA GLU A 170 3.50 -11.41 16.28
C GLU A 170 3.31 -11.47 14.77
N LYS A 171 2.34 -10.72 14.22
CA LYS A 171 2.11 -10.64 12.77
C LYS A 171 3.28 -9.99 12.03
N TYR A 172 3.85 -8.92 12.59
CA TYR A 172 5.02 -8.25 12.03
C TYR A 172 6.25 -9.16 12.04
N LEU A 173 6.47 -9.86 13.16
CA LEU A 173 7.56 -10.84 13.28
C LEU A 173 7.38 -12.02 12.32
N GLU A 174 6.15 -12.47 12.10
CA GLU A 174 5.86 -13.53 11.14
C GLU A 174 6.20 -13.10 9.71
N ALA A 175 5.79 -11.89 9.29
CA ALA A 175 6.17 -11.34 7.99
C ALA A 175 7.69 -11.23 7.84
N LEU A 176 8.38 -10.68 8.85
CA LEU A 176 9.85 -10.55 8.84
C LEU A 176 10.52 -11.92 8.68
N LYS A 177 10.12 -12.92 9.48
CA LYS A 177 10.69 -14.27 9.42
C LYS A 177 10.49 -14.90 8.04
N ARG A 178 9.29 -14.82 7.47
CA ARG A 178 9.00 -15.38 6.14
C ARG A 178 9.82 -14.69 5.05
N LEU A 179 9.96 -13.36 5.09
CA LEU A 179 10.71 -12.60 4.09
C LEU A 179 12.23 -12.85 4.16
N THR A 180 12.78 -13.08 5.34
CA THR A 180 14.24 -13.13 5.58
C THR A 180 14.82 -14.53 5.75
N ALA A 181 13.98 -15.57 5.84
CA ALA A 181 14.41 -16.97 5.89
C ALA A 181 15.04 -17.47 4.59
#